data_AF-A0A7W0MNT5-F1
#
_entry.id   AF-A0A7W0MNT5-F1
#
_cell.length_a   1.000
_cell.length_b   1.000
_cell.length_c   1.000
_cell.angle_alpha   90.00
_cell.angle_beta   90.00
_cell.angle_gamma   90.00
#
_symmetry.space_group_name_H-M   'P 1'
#
loop_
_entity.id
_entity.type
_entity.pdbx_description
1 polymer ?
#
loop_
_entity_poly.entity_id
_entity_poly.type
_entity_poly.pdbx_seq_one_letter_code
_entity_poly.pdbx_strand_id
1 'polypeptide(L)'
;MRDGGDILELGADIERAMQDIRAELPVGVEPFLISDQPTVVDRAIGDFTTSLYQAIAIILAVSFLTLGVRPGAVVATAIPITLATVFLVMQTLGIDLHRVSLGALIIALALLVDDAMTTDAMLRRLAVGDTVERAASFAYSRLAAPMLTGTLITIAGFVPIGFAASQAGEYTISLFQVVPIALIASWFVAVLFTPILGAVLLRPPKADAAPKPSRLLDAYGRFLNLAISAKWVTIAITCGLFAVAVLGLSQVSRQFFPPRTASS
;
A
#
# COMPACT_ATOMS: atom_id res chain seq x y z
N MET A 1 11.68 28.77 -3.55
CA MET A 1 12.51 27.63 -4.03
C MET A 1 12.57 27.71 -5.54
N ARG A 2 13.67 27.26 -6.17
CA ARG A 2 13.67 27.01 -7.62
C ARG A 2 12.92 25.68 -7.88
N ASP A 3 12.26 25.58 -9.02
CA ASP A 3 11.54 24.35 -9.41
C ASP A 3 12.53 23.16 -9.45
N GLY A 4 12.18 22.05 -8.77
CA GLY A 4 12.99 20.83 -8.69
C GLY A 4 14.14 20.84 -7.66
N GLY A 5 14.22 21.83 -6.77
CA GLY A 5 15.22 21.86 -5.69
C GLY A 5 14.81 21.06 -4.45
N ASP A 6 15.76 20.36 -3.82
CA ASP A 6 15.53 19.64 -2.57
C ASP A 6 15.38 20.61 -1.39
N ILE A 7 14.25 20.52 -0.69
CA ILE A 7 13.92 21.37 0.46
C ILE A 7 14.77 21.08 1.69
N LEU A 8 15.23 19.85 1.84
CA LEU A 8 16.08 19.43 2.95
C LEU A 8 17.51 19.93 2.73
N GLU A 9 18.03 19.81 1.51
CA GLU A 9 19.35 20.32 1.14
C GLU A 9 19.41 21.85 1.27
N LEU A 10 18.39 22.56 0.79
CA LEU A 10 18.31 24.01 0.95
C LEU A 10 18.27 24.42 2.43
N GLY A 11 17.55 23.68 3.28
CA GLY A 11 17.49 23.94 4.71
C GLY A 11 18.87 23.86 5.36
N ALA A 12 19.61 22.78 5.07
CA ALA A 12 20.96 22.59 5.58
C ALA A 12 21.95 23.66 5.09
N ASP A 13 21.84 24.07 3.83
CA ASP A 13 22.69 25.11 3.24
C ASP A 13 22.40 26.50 3.82
N ILE A 14 21.12 26.83 4.04
CA ILE A 14 20.72 28.08 4.70
C ILE A 14 21.24 28.09 6.14
N GLU A 15 21.15 26.97 6.86
CA GLU A 15 21.61 26.90 8.24
C GLU A 15 23.13 27.08 8.33
N ARG A 16 23.91 26.48 7.43
CA ARG A 16 25.36 26.72 7.34
C ARG A 16 25.67 28.19 7.02
N ALA A 17 25.01 28.77 6.01
CA ALA A 17 25.22 30.17 5.67
C ALA A 17 24.85 31.12 6.83
N MET A 18 23.80 30.81 7.57
CA MET A 18 23.39 31.59 8.75
C MET A 18 24.37 31.45 9.92
N GLN A 19 25.07 30.32 10.05
CA GLN A 19 26.17 30.19 11.03
C GLN A 19 27.34 31.09 10.69
N ASP A 20 27.72 31.15 9.41
CA ASP A 20 28.79 32.04 8.93
C ASP A 20 28.41 33.52 9.15
N ILE A 21 27.19 33.91 8.78
CA ILE A 21 26.69 35.27 8.99
C ILE A 21 26.64 35.63 10.48
N ARG A 22 26.23 34.70 11.35
CA ARG A 22 26.21 34.92 12.81
C ARG A 22 27.58 35.23 13.38
N ALA A 23 28.65 34.66 12.81
CA ALA A 23 30.01 34.94 13.25
C ALA A 23 30.49 36.37 12.90
N GLU A 24 29.91 36.98 11.88
CA GLU A 24 30.23 38.34 11.43
C GLU A 24 29.29 39.43 12.00
N LEU A 25 28.27 39.04 12.76
CA LEU A 25 27.28 39.99 13.28
C LEU A 25 27.84 40.85 14.44
N PRO A 26 27.50 42.16 14.49
CA PRO A 26 27.85 43.02 15.61
C PRO A 26 27.18 42.56 16.91
N VAL A 27 27.82 42.85 18.03
CA VAL A 27 27.29 42.57 19.37
C VAL A 27 25.92 43.25 19.53
N GLY A 28 24.89 42.48 19.90
CA GLY A 28 23.52 42.95 20.10
C GLY A 28 22.56 42.69 18.94
N VAL A 29 23.00 42.08 17.83
CA VAL A 29 22.12 41.63 16.73
C VAL A 29 21.97 40.11 16.78
N GLU A 30 20.78 39.62 17.13
CA GLU A 30 20.46 38.18 17.14
C GLU A 30 19.40 37.84 16.08
N PRO A 31 19.73 37.03 15.05
CA PRO A 31 18.75 36.56 14.09
C PRO A 31 17.95 35.39 14.67
N PHE A 32 16.62 35.55 14.66
CA PHE A 32 15.65 34.55 15.09
C PHE A 32 14.93 33.93 13.89
N LEU A 33 14.82 32.60 13.88
CA LEU A 33 14.12 31.86 12.84
C LEU A 33 12.61 31.89 13.12
N ILE A 34 11.84 32.47 12.19
CA ILE A 34 10.38 32.63 12.35
C ILE A 34 9.62 31.42 11.81
N SER A 35 10.09 30.82 10.71
CA SER A 35 9.44 29.68 10.07
C SER A 35 10.48 28.78 9.43
N ASP A 36 10.46 27.51 9.82
CA ASP A 36 11.33 26.46 9.30
C ASP A 36 10.51 25.43 8.51
N GLN A 37 10.34 25.73 7.23
CA GLN A 37 9.61 24.84 6.33
C GLN A 37 10.34 23.50 6.09
N PRO A 38 11.68 23.45 5.92
CA PRO A 38 12.43 22.20 5.83
C PRO A 38 12.20 21.26 7.01
N THR A 39 12.30 21.73 8.25
CA THR A 39 12.12 20.87 9.44
C THR A 39 10.70 20.31 9.55
N VAL A 40 9.67 21.07 9.15
CA VAL A 40 8.29 20.58 9.12
C VAL A 40 8.09 19.50 8.05
N VAL A 41 8.74 19.64 6.90
CA VAL A 41 8.71 18.64 5.83
C VAL A 41 9.48 17.38 6.24
N ASP A 42 10.66 17.53 6.84
CA ASP A 42 11.50 16.43 7.31
C ASP A 42 10.79 15.58 8.36
N ARG A 43 10.25 16.21 9.42
CA ARG A 43 9.46 15.50 10.44
C ARG A 43 8.28 14.75 9.82
N ALA A 44 7.56 15.39 8.90
CA ALA A 44 6.44 14.75 8.25
C ALA A 44 6.86 13.58 7.34
N ILE A 45 7.97 13.68 6.62
CA ILE A 45 8.53 12.55 5.86
C ILE A 45 8.93 11.42 6.81
N GLY A 46 9.55 11.73 7.96
CA GLY A 46 9.90 10.77 9.01
C GLY A 46 8.68 10.04 9.58
N ASP A 47 7.61 10.76 9.90
CA ASP A 47 6.34 10.18 10.39
C ASP A 47 5.70 9.24 9.35
N PHE A 48 5.70 9.65 8.08
CA PHE A 48 5.18 8.83 6.99
C PHE A 48 6.06 7.60 6.73
N THR A 49 7.37 7.74 6.80
CA THR A 49 8.32 6.64 6.66
C THR A 49 8.15 5.63 7.79
N THR A 50 7.96 6.11 9.02
CA THR A 50 7.63 5.26 10.17
C THR A 50 6.31 4.52 9.96
N SER A 51 5.29 5.23 9.46
CA SER A 51 3.99 4.64 9.12
C SER A 51 4.11 3.58 8.02
N LEU A 52 4.96 3.79 7.02
CA LEU A 52 5.26 2.82 5.97
C LEU A 52 5.90 1.55 6.55
N TYR A 53 6.91 1.70 7.42
CA TYR A 53 7.51 0.55 8.11
C TYR A 53 6.50 -0.21 8.98
N GLN A 54 5.62 0.50 9.69
CA GLN A 54 4.55 -0.11 10.47
C GLN A 54 3.57 -0.89 9.57
N ALA A 55 3.17 -0.31 8.43
CA ALA A 55 2.28 -0.97 7.47
C ALA A 55 2.92 -2.26 6.91
N ILE A 56 4.20 -2.21 6.52
CA ILE A 56 4.96 -3.39 6.08
C ILE A 56 4.98 -4.43 7.21
N ALA A 57 5.33 -4.03 8.44
CA ALA A 57 5.40 -4.95 9.59
C ALA A 57 4.06 -5.65 9.85
N ILE A 58 2.94 -4.94 9.76
CA ILE A 58 1.60 -5.51 9.92
C ILE A 58 1.30 -6.53 8.81
N ILE A 59 1.56 -6.19 7.55
CA ILE A 59 1.36 -7.10 6.42
C ILE A 59 2.18 -8.38 6.61
N LEU A 60 3.45 -8.25 6.99
CA LEU A 60 4.32 -9.40 7.28
C LEU A 60 3.77 -10.24 8.43
N ALA A 61 3.39 -9.61 9.55
CA ALA A 61 2.84 -10.31 10.70
C ALA A 61 1.58 -11.11 10.34
N VAL A 62 0.66 -10.50 9.59
CA VAL A 62 -0.56 -11.17 9.10
C VAL A 62 -0.21 -12.29 8.12
N SER A 63 0.74 -12.07 7.21
CA SER A 63 1.18 -13.10 6.26
C SER A 63 1.80 -14.31 6.97
N PHE A 64 2.65 -14.09 7.98
CA PHE A 64 3.25 -15.15 8.79
C PHE A 64 2.21 -15.92 9.61
N LEU A 65 1.22 -15.21 10.16
CA LEU A 65 0.14 -15.81 10.95
C LEU A 65 -0.81 -16.66 10.08
N THR A 66 -1.12 -16.20 8.87
CA THR A 66 -2.11 -16.83 7.98
C THR A 66 -1.54 -17.95 7.12
N LEU A 67 -0.35 -17.74 6.54
CA LEU A 67 0.27 -18.69 5.60
C LEU A 67 1.41 -19.52 6.23
N GLY A 68 1.92 -19.10 7.38
CA GLY A 68 3.05 -19.73 8.06
C GLY A 68 4.42 -19.18 7.61
N VAL A 69 5.49 -19.73 8.21
CA VAL A 69 6.85 -19.15 8.12
C VAL A 69 7.42 -19.13 6.71
N ARG A 70 7.32 -20.23 5.95
CA ARG A 70 7.94 -20.29 4.61
C ARG A 70 7.20 -19.47 3.56
N PRO A 71 5.87 -19.59 3.41
CA PRO A 71 5.13 -18.72 2.52
C PRO A 71 5.24 -17.24 2.91
N GLY A 72 5.19 -16.93 4.22
CA GLY A 72 5.38 -15.57 4.71
C GLY A 72 6.75 -14.99 4.36
N ALA A 73 7.82 -15.81 4.37
CA ALA A 73 9.15 -15.38 3.96
C ALA A 73 9.25 -15.03 2.45
N VAL A 74 8.47 -15.71 1.60
CA VAL A 74 8.37 -15.36 0.17
C VAL A 74 7.79 -13.96 0.01
N VAL A 75 6.64 -13.71 0.66
CA VAL A 75 5.99 -12.38 0.67
C VAL A 75 6.91 -11.32 1.27
N ALA A 76 7.62 -11.65 2.35
CA ALA A 76 8.56 -10.75 3.01
C ALA A 76 9.71 -10.31 2.12
N THR A 77 10.15 -11.18 1.21
CA THR A 77 11.22 -10.88 0.26
C THR A 77 10.67 -10.15 -0.97
N ALA A 78 9.44 -10.43 -1.38
CA ALA A 78 8.79 -9.77 -2.52
C ALA A 78 8.51 -8.29 -2.27
N ILE A 79 8.05 -7.91 -1.06
CA ILE A 79 7.69 -6.51 -0.75
C ILE A 79 8.86 -5.52 -0.98
N PRO A 80 10.08 -5.74 -0.45
CA PRO A 80 11.22 -4.87 -0.74
C PRO A 80 11.57 -4.79 -2.23
N ILE A 81 11.44 -5.89 -2.97
CA ILE A 81 11.71 -5.92 -4.42
C ILE A 81 10.67 -5.05 -5.15
N THR A 82 9.40 -5.13 -4.77
CA THR A 82 8.34 -4.28 -5.30
C THR A 82 8.61 -2.81 -5.01
N LEU A 83 8.93 -2.46 -3.75
CA LEU A 83 9.25 -1.07 -3.38
C LEU A 83 10.47 -0.53 -4.13
N ALA A 84 11.53 -1.33 -4.25
CA ALA A 84 12.72 -0.94 -5.02
C ALA A 84 12.38 -0.69 -6.50
N THR A 85 11.52 -1.54 -7.09
CA THR A 85 11.04 -1.36 -8.47
C THR A 85 10.22 -0.07 -8.61
N VAL A 86 9.36 0.23 -7.64
CA VAL A 86 8.56 1.46 -7.64
C VAL A 86 9.44 2.70 -7.51
N PHE A 87 10.39 2.71 -6.58
CA PHE A 87 11.33 3.83 -6.43
C PHE A 87 12.18 4.03 -7.67
N LEU A 88 12.62 2.95 -8.32
CA LEU A 88 13.34 3.02 -9.60
C LEU A 88 12.47 3.69 -10.67
N VAL A 89 11.21 3.27 -10.83
CA VAL A 89 10.31 3.87 -11.83
C VAL A 89 10.01 5.33 -11.50
N MET A 90 9.75 5.66 -10.24
CA MET A 90 9.55 7.05 -9.80
C MET A 90 10.77 7.93 -10.12
N GLN A 91 11.98 7.43 -9.86
CA GLN A 91 13.22 8.14 -10.18
C GLN A 91 13.36 8.37 -11.70
N THR A 92 13.03 7.37 -12.53
CA THR A 92 13.10 7.53 -14.00
C THR A 92 12.07 8.52 -14.56
N LEU A 93 10.95 8.69 -13.88
CA LEU A 93 9.88 9.62 -14.25
C LEU A 93 10.01 10.99 -13.58
N GLY A 94 11.04 11.19 -12.73
CA GLY A 94 11.25 12.44 -12.00
C GLY A 94 10.14 12.75 -10.98
N ILE A 95 9.54 11.72 -10.37
CA ILE A 95 8.49 11.88 -9.36
C ILE A 95 9.13 11.96 -7.98
N ASP A 96 8.97 13.11 -7.32
CA ASP A 96 9.57 13.37 -6.01
C ASP A 96 8.91 12.59 -4.86
N LEU A 97 9.72 12.31 -3.83
CA LEU A 97 9.29 11.66 -2.61
C LEU A 97 8.89 12.71 -1.58
N HIS A 98 7.60 12.87 -1.36
CA HIS A 98 7.01 13.81 -0.41
C HIS A 98 5.83 13.16 0.29
N ARG A 99 5.20 13.86 1.23
CA ARG A 99 4.15 13.32 2.10
C ARG A 99 2.99 12.64 1.33
N VAL A 100 2.57 13.19 0.19
CA VAL A 100 1.47 12.63 -0.59
C VAL A 100 1.90 11.41 -1.39
N SER A 101 3.09 11.41 -2.02
CA SER A 101 3.61 10.22 -2.69
C SER A 101 3.91 9.08 -1.70
N LEU A 102 4.39 9.39 -0.50
CA LEU A 102 4.51 8.40 0.59
C LEU A 102 3.14 7.83 1.01
N GLY A 103 2.12 8.69 1.16
CA GLY A 103 0.75 8.24 1.43
C GLY A 103 0.20 7.34 0.31
N ALA A 104 0.51 7.66 -0.95
CA ALA A 104 0.15 6.84 -2.11
C ALA A 104 0.78 5.45 -2.05
N LEU A 105 2.05 5.36 -1.65
CA LEU A 105 2.75 4.08 -1.46
C LEU A 105 2.11 3.25 -0.35
N ILE A 106 1.73 3.85 0.78
CA ILE A 106 1.05 3.13 1.87
C ILE A 106 -0.29 2.55 1.39
N ILE A 107 -1.08 3.33 0.66
CA ILE A 107 -2.36 2.87 0.08
C ILE A 107 -2.12 1.73 -0.92
N ALA A 108 -1.15 1.90 -1.83
CA ALA A 108 -0.82 0.87 -2.80
C ALA A 108 -0.32 -0.43 -2.13
N LEU A 109 0.44 -0.31 -1.04
CA LEU A 109 0.91 -1.46 -0.26
C LEU A 109 -0.25 -2.22 0.40
N ALA A 110 -1.30 -1.53 0.84
CA ALA A 110 -2.49 -2.20 1.36
C ALA A 110 -3.25 -2.98 0.27
N LEU A 111 -3.07 -2.59 -0.99
CA LEU A 111 -3.60 -3.29 -2.17
C LEU A 111 -2.63 -4.39 -2.67
N LEU A 112 -1.38 -4.41 -2.18
CA LEU A 112 -0.32 -5.38 -2.48
C LEU A 112 -0.53 -6.71 -1.74
N VAL A 113 -1.72 -7.30 -1.83
CA VAL A 113 -2.02 -8.63 -1.27
C VAL A 113 -1.76 -9.75 -2.28
N ASP A 114 -1.44 -9.36 -3.51
CA ASP A 114 -1.24 -10.20 -4.68
C ASP A 114 -0.10 -11.24 -4.53
N ASP A 115 1.00 -10.87 -3.86
CA ASP A 115 2.12 -11.77 -3.59
C ASP A 115 1.73 -12.93 -2.67
N ALA A 116 0.94 -12.62 -1.63
CA ALA A 116 0.42 -13.60 -0.70
C ALA A 116 -0.56 -14.56 -1.39
N MET A 117 -1.40 -14.03 -2.29
CA MET A 117 -2.34 -14.84 -3.07
C MET A 117 -1.62 -15.82 -4.01
N THR A 118 -0.60 -15.35 -4.73
CA THR A 118 0.19 -16.20 -5.64
C THR A 118 0.92 -17.30 -4.86
N THR A 119 1.48 -16.95 -3.70
CA THR A 119 2.17 -17.91 -2.82
C THR A 119 1.20 -18.96 -2.26
N ASP A 120 -0.01 -18.57 -1.84
CA ASP A 120 -1.05 -19.50 -1.37
C ASP A 120 -1.49 -20.47 -2.48
N ALA A 121 -1.69 -19.95 -3.70
CA ALA A 121 -2.08 -20.78 -4.85
C ALA A 121 -1.01 -21.85 -5.16
N MET A 122 0.27 -21.49 -5.12
CA MET A 122 1.37 -22.44 -5.27
C MET A 122 1.39 -23.47 -4.14
N LEU A 123 1.21 -23.03 -2.88
CA LEU A 123 1.18 -23.92 -1.72
C LEU A 123 0.04 -24.95 -1.82
N ARG A 124 -1.14 -24.54 -2.28
CA ARG A 124 -2.28 -25.45 -2.50
C ARG A 124 -1.99 -26.48 -3.59
N ARG A 125 -1.32 -26.09 -4.69
CA ARG A 125 -0.91 -27.04 -5.75
C ARG A 125 0.12 -28.04 -5.24
N LEU A 126 1.13 -27.57 -4.51
CA LEU A 126 2.12 -28.42 -3.85
C LEU A 126 1.47 -29.38 -2.86
N ALA A 127 0.42 -28.96 -2.15
CA ALA A 127 -0.32 -29.81 -1.22
C ALA A 127 -1.08 -30.96 -1.92
N VAL A 128 -1.49 -30.77 -3.18
CA VAL A 128 -2.14 -31.80 -4.00
C VAL A 128 -1.12 -32.73 -4.68
N GLY A 129 0.19 -32.49 -4.48
CA GLY A 129 1.28 -33.32 -4.98
C GLY A 129 1.90 -32.86 -6.29
N ASP A 130 1.57 -31.66 -6.79
CA ASP A 130 2.22 -31.10 -7.98
C ASP A 130 3.70 -30.79 -7.70
N THR A 131 4.55 -30.97 -8.71
CA THR A 131 5.94 -30.49 -8.68
C THR A 131 5.99 -28.96 -8.61
N VAL A 132 7.04 -28.40 -8.02
CA VAL A 132 7.26 -26.95 -7.89
C VAL A 132 7.09 -26.20 -9.22
N GLU A 133 7.65 -26.73 -10.31
CA GLU A 133 7.56 -26.13 -11.65
C GLU A 133 6.10 -26.05 -12.15
N ARG A 134 5.33 -27.14 -11.96
CA ARG A 134 3.90 -27.18 -12.30
C ARG A 134 3.09 -26.23 -11.43
N ALA A 135 3.40 -26.14 -10.14
CA ALA A 135 2.74 -25.20 -9.23
C ALA A 135 3.00 -23.74 -9.63
N ALA A 136 4.24 -23.40 -9.98
CA ALA A 136 4.63 -22.07 -10.48
C ALA A 136 3.97 -21.74 -11.83
N SER A 137 3.99 -22.68 -12.78
CA SER A 137 3.34 -22.52 -14.09
C SER A 137 1.81 -22.38 -13.95
N PHE A 138 1.19 -23.11 -13.03
CA PHE A 138 -0.23 -22.99 -12.72
C PHE A 138 -0.55 -21.61 -12.16
N ALA A 139 0.24 -21.12 -11.19
CA ALA A 139 0.05 -19.81 -10.60
C ALA A 139 0.11 -18.72 -11.68
N TYR A 140 1.12 -18.74 -12.55
CA TYR A 140 1.20 -17.83 -13.68
C TYR A 140 -0.02 -17.94 -14.61
N SER A 141 -0.32 -19.13 -15.11
CA SER A 141 -1.34 -19.34 -16.15
C SER A 141 -2.77 -19.06 -15.68
N ARG A 142 -3.04 -19.18 -14.37
CA ARG A 142 -4.38 -18.99 -13.81
C ARG A 142 -4.57 -17.65 -13.13
N LEU A 143 -3.54 -17.11 -12.48
CA LEU A 143 -3.68 -15.88 -11.69
C LEU A 143 -3.20 -14.63 -12.44
N ALA A 144 -2.24 -14.73 -13.36
CA ALA A 144 -1.64 -13.52 -13.97
C ALA A 144 -2.66 -12.61 -14.67
N ALA A 145 -3.55 -13.18 -15.49
CA ALA A 145 -4.55 -12.39 -16.23
C ALA A 145 -5.69 -11.84 -15.34
N PRO A 146 -6.29 -12.62 -14.41
CA PRO A 146 -7.26 -12.07 -13.45
C PRO A 146 -6.67 -10.98 -12.56
N MET A 147 -5.44 -11.15 -12.07
CA MET A 147 -4.75 -10.14 -11.25
C MET A 147 -4.52 -8.86 -12.04
N LEU A 148 -4.03 -8.96 -13.29
CA LEU A 148 -3.84 -7.79 -14.15
C LEU A 148 -5.16 -7.04 -14.38
N THR A 149 -6.24 -7.78 -14.59
CA THR A 149 -7.56 -7.16 -14.79
C THR A 149 -8.02 -6.43 -13.53
N GLY A 150 -7.83 -7.03 -12.35
CA GLY A 150 -8.14 -6.40 -11.06
C GLY A 150 -7.30 -5.16 -10.79
N THR A 151 -5.99 -5.19 -11.08
CA THR A 151 -5.13 -4.02 -10.92
C THR A 151 -5.52 -2.91 -11.88
N LEU A 152 -5.83 -3.21 -13.14
CA LEU A 152 -6.30 -2.21 -14.12
C LEU A 152 -7.65 -1.58 -13.71
N ILE A 153 -8.59 -2.36 -13.18
CA ILE A 153 -9.86 -1.82 -12.65
C ILE A 153 -9.59 -0.88 -11.48
N THR A 154 -8.67 -1.25 -10.59
CA THR A 154 -8.29 -0.42 -9.44
C THR A 154 -7.68 0.89 -9.93
N ILE A 155 -6.74 0.82 -10.88
CA ILE A 155 -6.14 2.00 -11.54
C ILE A 155 -7.22 2.88 -12.16
N ALA A 156 -8.19 2.30 -12.87
CA ALA A 156 -9.31 3.03 -13.46
C ALA A 156 -10.14 3.80 -12.41
N GLY A 157 -10.26 3.27 -11.19
CA GLY A 157 -10.90 3.96 -10.07
C GLY A 157 -10.15 5.20 -9.59
N PHE A 158 -8.82 5.27 -9.79
CA PHE A 158 -7.99 6.44 -9.45
C PHE A 158 -7.88 7.45 -10.61
N VAL A 159 -8.26 7.09 -11.83
CA VAL A 159 -8.21 7.98 -13.02
C VAL A 159 -8.93 9.31 -12.81
N PRO A 160 -10.15 9.38 -12.22
CA PRO A 160 -10.86 10.64 -12.04
C PRO A 160 -10.08 11.68 -11.21
N ILE A 161 -9.20 11.24 -10.30
CA ILE A 161 -8.38 12.12 -9.47
C ILE A 161 -7.34 12.86 -10.33
N GLY A 162 -6.73 12.18 -11.29
CA GLY A 162 -5.72 12.77 -12.18
C GLY A 162 -6.29 13.79 -13.17
N PHE A 163 -7.57 13.65 -13.55
CA PHE A 163 -8.26 14.59 -14.45
C PHE A 163 -8.97 15.74 -13.73
N ALA A 164 -8.95 15.76 -12.39
CA ALA A 164 -9.59 16.81 -11.62
C ALA A 164 -8.81 18.13 -11.70
N ALA A 165 -9.24 19.04 -12.59
CA ALA A 165 -8.67 20.39 -12.74
C ALA A 165 -9.08 21.31 -11.58
N SER A 166 -8.51 21.10 -10.39
CA SER A 166 -8.72 21.94 -9.20
C SER A 166 -7.43 22.02 -8.38
N GLN A 167 -7.30 23.02 -7.49
CA GLN A 167 -6.16 23.09 -6.57
C GLN A 167 -6.01 21.81 -5.72
N ALA A 168 -7.11 21.13 -5.38
CA ALA A 168 -7.06 19.81 -4.72
C ALA A 168 -6.53 18.69 -5.64
N GLY A 169 -6.76 18.79 -6.94
CA GLY A 169 -6.20 17.87 -7.94
C GLY A 169 -4.68 17.96 -8.01
N GLU A 170 -4.13 19.16 -7.93
CA GLU A 170 -2.67 19.39 -7.91
C GLU A 170 -2.01 18.74 -6.69
N TYR A 171 -2.66 18.80 -5.52
CA TYR A 171 -2.18 18.09 -4.32
C TYR A 171 -2.33 16.56 -4.40
N THR A 172 -3.28 16.05 -5.20
CA THR A 172 -3.59 14.61 -5.26
C THR A 172 -3.04 13.94 -6.50
N ILE A 173 -2.37 14.68 -7.40
CA ILE A 173 -1.82 14.14 -8.64
C ILE A 173 -0.76 13.06 -8.40
N SER A 174 0.03 13.19 -7.32
CA SER A 174 1.00 12.17 -6.91
C SER A 174 0.33 10.83 -6.57
N LEU A 175 -0.92 10.82 -6.11
CA LEU A 175 -1.68 9.56 -5.92
C LEU A 175 -1.97 8.90 -7.27
N PHE A 176 -2.41 9.68 -8.25
CA PHE A 176 -2.69 9.18 -9.60
C PHE A 176 -1.44 8.68 -10.31
N GLN A 177 -0.26 9.23 -10.03
CA GLN A 177 0.99 8.75 -10.61
C GLN A 177 1.53 7.52 -9.87
N VAL A 178 1.65 7.60 -8.55
CA VAL A 178 2.36 6.59 -7.75
C VAL A 178 1.54 5.32 -7.54
N VAL A 179 0.21 5.41 -7.35
CA VAL A 179 -0.62 4.20 -7.11
C VAL A 179 -0.59 3.27 -8.33
N PRO A 180 -0.82 3.71 -9.57
CA PRO A 180 -0.75 2.83 -10.73
C PRO A 180 0.65 2.26 -10.97
N ILE A 181 1.71 3.06 -10.80
CA ILE A 181 3.08 2.56 -10.89
C ILE A 181 3.30 1.43 -9.87
N ALA A 182 2.87 1.63 -8.63
CA ALA A 182 2.99 0.64 -7.58
C ALA A 182 2.19 -0.64 -7.86
N LEU A 183 0.96 -0.52 -8.36
CA LEU A 183 0.12 -1.68 -8.70
C LEU A 183 0.65 -2.47 -9.91
N ILE A 184 1.21 -1.79 -10.91
CA ILE A 184 1.80 -2.46 -12.08
C ILE A 184 3.12 -3.14 -11.69
N ALA A 185 3.98 -2.45 -10.95
CA ALA A 185 5.24 -3.01 -10.45
C ALA A 185 4.97 -4.22 -9.54
N SER A 186 3.99 -4.10 -8.65
CA SER A 186 3.47 -5.19 -7.82
C SER A 186 3.08 -6.41 -8.65
N TRP A 187 2.21 -6.23 -9.64
CA TRP A 187 1.75 -7.31 -10.48
C TRP A 187 2.92 -8.00 -11.19
N PHE A 188 3.89 -7.22 -11.68
CA PHE A 188 5.09 -7.75 -12.32
C PHE A 188 5.92 -8.60 -11.34
N VAL A 189 6.12 -8.14 -10.11
CA VAL A 189 6.82 -8.89 -9.06
C VAL A 189 6.05 -10.16 -8.67
N ALA A 190 4.74 -10.06 -8.46
CA ALA A 190 3.89 -11.18 -8.10
C ALA A 190 3.83 -12.28 -9.16
N VAL A 191 3.87 -11.91 -10.45
CA VAL A 191 3.76 -12.87 -11.55
C VAL A 191 5.10 -13.49 -11.92
N LEU A 192 6.21 -12.75 -11.79
CA LEU A 192 7.53 -13.23 -12.22
C LEU A 192 8.42 -13.66 -11.07
N PHE A 193 8.59 -12.82 -10.04
CA PHE A 193 9.54 -13.06 -8.97
C PHE A 193 8.96 -13.98 -7.90
N THR A 194 7.69 -13.80 -7.52
CA THR A 194 7.06 -14.59 -6.47
C THR A 194 7.04 -16.10 -6.79
N PRO A 195 6.79 -16.56 -8.03
CA PRO A 195 6.91 -17.98 -8.36
C PRO A 195 8.35 -18.50 -8.29
N ILE A 196 9.34 -17.68 -8.65
CA ILE A 196 10.77 -18.04 -8.55
C ILE A 196 11.18 -18.16 -7.08
N LEU A 197 10.83 -17.17 -6.26
CA LEU A 197 11.07 -17.18 -4.81
C LEU A 197 10.33 -18.35 -4.14
N GLY A 198 9.09 -18.57 -4.53
CA GLY A 198 8.28 -19.70 -4.11
C GLY A 198 8.95 -21.03 -4.47
N ALA A 199 9.53 -21.16 -5.66
CA ALA A 199 10.20 -22.39 -6.07
C ALA A 199 11.43 -22.73 -5.21
N VAL A 200 12.13 -21.71 -4.71
CA VAL A 200 13.32 -21.88 -3.87
C VAL A 200 12.95 -22.08 -2.39
N LEU A 201 11.95 -21.36 -1.88
CA LEU A 201 11.62 -21.34 -0.45
C LEU A 201 10.49 -22.30 -0.05
N LEU A 202 9.52 -22.58 -0.92
CA LEU A 202 8.38 -23.44 -0.60
C LEU A 202 8.81 -24.91 -0.60
N ARG A 203 8.25 -25.66 0.35
CA ARG A 203 8.34 -27.11 0.36
C ARG A 203 6.93 -27.69 0.39
N PRO A 204 6.73 -28.91 -0.15
CA PRO A 204 5.45 -29.58 -0.06
C PRO A 204 5.01 -29.67 1.41
N PRO A 205 3.78 -29.25 1.75
CA PRO A 205 3.26 -29.47 3.08
C PRO A 205 3.18 -30.98 3.35
N LYS A 206 3.39 -31.40 4.61
CA LYS A 206 3.28 -32.81 4.99
C LYS A 206 1.85 -33.28 4.76
N ALA A 207 1.69 -34.47 4.18
CA ALA A 207 0.40 -35.05 3.76
C ALA A 207 -0.65 -35.17 4.88
N ASP A 208 -0.23 -35.17 6.15
CA ASP A 208 -1.12 -35.33 7.31
C ASP A 208 -1.76 -34.03 7.82
N ALA A 209 -1.53 -32.88 7.18
CA ALA A 209 -2.14 -31.61 7.55
C ALA A 209 -3.49 -31.41 6.84
N ALA A 210 -4.42 -32.35 6.95
CA ALA A 210 -5.82 -32.06 6.66
C ALA A 210 -6.26 -30.92 7.60
N PRO A 211 -6.78 -29.78 7.08
CA PRO A 211 -7.21 -28.70 7.95
C PRO A 211 -8.30 -29.25 8.87
N LYS A 212 -8.08 -29.20 10.18
CA LYS A 212 -9.13 -29.53 11.15
C LYS A 212 -10.39 -28.73 10.78
N PRO A 213 -11.59 -29.33 10.78
CA PRO A 213 -12.82 -28.59 10.57
C PRO A 213 -12.91 -27.52 11.65
N SER A 214 -12.67 -26.28 11.24
CA SER A 214 -12.71 -25.14 12.13
C SER A 214 -14.16 -24.87 12.45
N ARG A 215 -14.49 -24.75 13.74
CA ARG A 215 -15.83 -24.34 14.19
C ARG A 215 -16.31 -23.04 13.52
N LEU A 216 -15.37 -22.17 13.11
CA LEU A 216 -15.67 -20.98 12.31
C LEU A 216 -16.14 -21.31 10.90
N LEU A 217 -15.53 -22.30 10.24
CA LEU A 217 -15.91 -22.74 8.89
C LEU A 217 -17.32 -23.35 8.90
N ASP A 218 -17.63 -24.15 9.92
CA ASP A 218 -18.97 -24.76 10.09
C ASP A 218 -20.04 -23.71 10.43
N ALA A 219 -19.70 -22.72 11.25
CA ALA A 219 -20.59 -21.59 11.55
C ALA A 219 -20.84 -20.73 10.31
N TYR A 220 -19.79 -20.45 9.54
CA TYR A 220 -19.87 -19.74 8.27
C TYR A 220 -20.74 -20.51 7.26
N GLY A 221 -20.56 -21.82 7.12
CA GLY A 221 -21.37 -22.66 6.24
C GLY A 221 -22.86 -22.66 6.61
N ARG A 222 -23.19 -22.70 7.90
CA ARG A 222 -24.57 -22.58 8.38
C ARG A 222 -25.17 -21.21 8.08
N PHE A 223 -24.42 -20.14 8.33
CA PHE A 223 -24.85 -18.78 8.00
C PHE A 223 -25.06 -18.58 6.50
N LEU A 224 -24.15 -19.10 5.66
CA LEU A 224 -24.25 -19.04 4.21
C LEU A 224 -25.49 -19.77 3.69
N ASN A 225 -25.76 -20.97 4.20
CA ASN A 225 -26.96 -21.73 3.84
C ASN A 225 -28.24 -20.99 4.24
N LEU A 226 -28.26 -20.32 5.40
CA LEU A 226 -29.38 -19.49 5.82
C LEU A 226 -29.56 -18.30 4.86
N ALA A 227 -28.48 -17.61 4.49
CA ALA A 227 -28.52 -16.48 3.57
C ALA A 227 -29.01 -16.90 2.16
N ILE A 228 -28.57 -18.05 1.65
CA ILE A 228 -29.01 -18.56 0.35
C ILE A 228 -30.48 -18.99 0.38
N SER A 229 -30.91 -19.69 1.44
CA SER A 229 -32.30 -20.15 1.57
C SER A 229 -33.29 -19.00 1.78
N ALA A 230 -32.88 -17.94 2.46
CA ALA A 230 -33.68 -16.73 2.68
C ALA A 230 -33.33 -15.57 1.73
N LYS A 231 -33.07 -15.86 0.45
CA LYS A 231 -32.57 -14.87 -0.55
C LYS A 231 -33.29 -13.52 -0.57
N TRP A 232 -34.61 -13.50 -0.42
CA TRP A 232 -35.40 -12.24 -0.41
C TRP A 232 -35.16 -11.43 0.86
N VAL A 233 -34.97 -12.09 2.00
CA VAL A 233 -34.62 -11.43 3.26
C VAL A 233 -33.22 -10.85 3.16
N THR A 234 -32.26 -11.58 2.58
CA THR A 234 -30.90 -11.07 2.34
C THR A 234 -30.92 -9.83 1.44
N ILE A 235 -31.66 -9.85 0.33
CA ILE A 235 -31.82 -8.68 -0.54
C ILE A 235 -32.45 -7.51 0.21
N ALA A 236 -33.52 -7.75 0.98
CA ALA A 236 -34.18 -6.70 1.76
C ALA A 236 -33.26 -6.07 2.81
N ILE A 237 -32.47 -6.89 3.52
CA ILE A 237 -31.48 -6.42 4.50
C ILE A 237 -30.39 -5.61 3.80
N THR A 238 -29.85 -6.07 2.67
CA THR A 238 -28.83 -5.33 1.91
C THR A 238 -29.35 -3.99 1.43
N CYS A 239 -30.55 -3.94 0.85
CA CYS A 239 -31.18 -2.69 0.43
C CYS A 239 -31.47 -1.76 1.61
N GLY A 240 -31.93 -2.31 2.74
CA GLY A 240 -32.18 -1.56 3.96
C GLY A 240 -30.89 -0.94 4.53
N LEU A 241 -29.82 -1.72 4.64
CA LEU A 241 -28.51 -1.23 5.09
C LEU A 241 -27.94 -0.18 4.13
N PHE A 242 -28.11 -0.36 2.82
CA PHE A 242 -27.70 0.64 1.84
C PHE A 242 -28.47 1.96 2.00
N ALA A 243 -29.79 1.89 2.19
CA ALA A 243 -30.61 3.08 2.46
C ALA A 243 -30.18 3.78 3.76
N VAL A 244 -29.92 3.03 4.84
CA VAL A 244 -29.41 3.56 6.10
C VAL A 244 -28.05 4.23 5.90
N ALA A 245 -27.14 3.64 5.13
CA ALA A 245 -25.84 4.23 4.83
C ALA A 245 -25.96 5.55 4.06
N VAL A 246 -26.85 5.61 3.05
CA VAL A 246 -27.10 6.85 2.27
C VAL A 246 -27.71 7.94 3.16
N LEU A 247 -28.67 7.59 4.00
CA LEU A 247 -29.27 8.53 4.96
C LEU A 247 -28.24 9.01 6.00
N GLY A 248 -27.38 8.12 6.48
CA GLY A 248 -26.29 8.46 7.39
C GLY A 248 -25.26 9.40 6.75
N LEU A 249 -24.93 9.20 5.47
CA LEU A 249 -23.98 10.06 4.75
C LEU A 249 -24.49 11.51 4.63
N SER A 250 -25.80 11.73 4.61
CA SER A 250 -26.38 13.08 4.60
C SER A 250 -26.14 13.85 5.90
N GLN A 251 -25.88 13.16 7.01
CA GLN A 251 -25.61 13.76 8.31
C GLN A 251 -24.11 14.06 8.53
N VAL A 252 -23.24 13.55 7.65
CA VAL A 252 -21.79 13.80 7.73
C VAL A 252 -21.49 15.19 7.17
N SER A 253 -20.96 16.06 8.02
CA SER A 253 -20.53 17.39 7.59
C SER A 253 -19.38 17.28 6.59
N ARG A 254 -19.51 17.97 5.44
CA ARG A 254 -18.47 18.00 4.41
C ARG A 254 -17.47 19.11 4.75
N GLN A 255 -16.29 18.73 5.18
CA GLN A 255 -15.15 19.65 5.36
C GLN A 255 -14.14 19.41 4.24
N PHE A 256 -13.66 20.48 3.62
CA PHE A 256 -12.71 20.37 2.50
C PHE A 256 -11.29 20.00 2.98
N PHE A 257 -10.88 20.56 4.13
CA PHE A 257 -9.66 20.15 4.83
C PHE A 257 -9.93 20.06 6.33
N PRO A 258 -9.35 19.08 7.03
CA PRO A 258 -9.38 19.08 8.49
C PRO A 258 -8.67 20.32 9.03
N PRO A 259 -9.14 20.90 10.16
CA PRO A 259 -8.47 22.05 10.75
C PRO A 259 -7.02 21.70 11.10
N ARG A 260 -6.07 22.51 10.62
CA ARG A 260 -4.66 22.39 11.02
C ARG A 260 -4.58 22.70 12.50
N THR A 261 -4.27 21.69 13.32
CA THR A 261 -3.75 21.94 14.66
C THR A 261 -2.37 22.54 14.49
N ALA A 262 -2.29 23.88 14.49
CA ALA A 262 -1.06 24.58 14.76
C ALA A 262 -0.72 24.31 16.23
N SER A 263 -0.04 23.19 16.50
CA SER A 263 0.71 23.08 17.74
C SER A 263 1.90 24.02 17.60
N SER A 264 1.80 25.13 18.32
CA SER A 264 2.91 26.00 18.73
C SER A 264 4.17 25.21 19.08
#